data_AF-A0A166IGH3-F1
#
_entry.id   AF-A0A166IGH3-F1
#
_cell.length_a   1.000
_cell.length_b   1.000
_cell.length_c   1.000
_cell.angle_alpha   90.00
_cell.angle_beta   90.00
_cell.angle_gamma   90.00
#
_symmetry.space_group_name_H-M   'P 1'
#
loop_
_entity.id
_entity.type
_entity.pdbx_description
1 polymer ?
#
loop_
_entity_poly.entity_id
_entity_poly.type
_entity_poly.pdbx_seq_one_letter_code
_entity_poly.pdbx_strand_id
1 'polypeptide(L)'
;MSETDHPSTGASASTGIESNAAESSLRSLDYDDHDDWLYATRRKDKRLCAVLHDYSNQGLSYVEMLHKLPEAAFVNFNEKQLKKLLKHYNLPIRRPARLSDEESVQCVLSLADQDEKLGVNRIWKMLGKDGIYISRYRIRQILLEYRPEENEARLPRFRYAED
;
A
#
# COMPACT_ATOMS: atom_id res chain seq x y z
N MET A 1 -47.19 -66.35 -10.69
CA MET A 1 -45.80 -66.42 -10.22
C MET A 1 -44.90 -66.20 -11.43
N SER A 2 -44.60 -64.95 -11.75
CA SER A 2 -43.69 -64.60 -12.86
C SER A 2 -43.20 -63.17 -12.64
N GLU A 3 -42.00 -63.00 -12.09
CA GLU A 3 -41.18 -61.81 -12.33
C GLU A 3 -39.72 -62.28 -12.43
N THR A 4 -39.17 -62.11 -13.64
CA THR A 4 -37.79 -62.37 -14.02
C THR A 4 -37.06 -61.03 -14.06
N ASP A 5 -36.07 -60.86 -13.18
CA ASP A 5 -35.12 -59.75 -13.20
C ASP A 5 -33.98 -60.03 -14.20
N HIS A 6 -33.73 -59.07 -15.09
CA HIS A 6 -32.57 -59.02 -15.98
C HIS A 6 -31.90 -57.63 -15.92
N PRO A 7 -30.62 -57.52 -16.30
CA PRO A 7 -29.63 -56.72 -15.59
C PRO A 7 -29.42 -55.29 -16.11
N SER A 8 -28.89 -54.48 -15.20
CA SER A 8 -28.47 -53.09 -15.35
C SER A 8 -27.33 -52.93 -16.36
N THR A 9 -27.55 -52.14 -17.42
CA THR A 9 -26.51 -51.65 -18.33
C THR A 9 -26.58 -50.12 -18.35
N GLY A 10 -25.68 -49.47 -17.61
CA GLY A 10 -25.54 -48.02 -17.59
C GLY A 10 -24.28 -47.59 -18.36
N ALA A 11 -24.46 -47.16 -19.60
CA ALA A 11 -23.46 -46.42 -20.34
C ALA A 11 -23.49 -44.94 -19.91
N SER A 12 -22.33 -44.31 -19.75
CA SER A 12 -22.21 -42.85 -19.80
C SER A 12 -20.88 -42.46 -20.42
N ALA A 13 -21.01 -41.74 -21.53
CA ALA A 13 -19.95 -41.10 -22.26
C ALA A 13 -19.32 -39.96 -21.45
N SER A 14 -18.04 -39.68 -21.68
CA SER A 14 -17.46 -38.37 -21.40
C SER A 14 -16.38 -38.07 -22.44
N THR A 15 -16.79 -37.23 -23.39
CA THR A 15 -15.96 -36.48 -24.32
C THR A 15 -15.35 -35.30 -23.56
N GLY A 16 -14.08 -34.94 -23.82
CA GLY A 16 -13.48 -33.73 -23.26
C GLY A 16 -12.01 -33.58 -23.63
N ILE A 17 -11.78 -32.93 -24.77
CA ILE A 17 -10.48 -32.47 -25.27
C ILE A 17 -10.06 -31.24 -24.44
N GLU A 18 -8.77 -30.87 -24.54
CA GLU A 18 -8.20 -29.53 -24.25
C GLU A 18 -7.78 -29.32 -22.79
N SER A 19 -6.64 -28.71 -22.46
CA SER A 19 -5.55 -28.11 -23.22
C SER A 19 -4.42 -27.83 -22.24
N ASN A 20 -3.19 -27.88 -22.76
CA ASN A 20 -1.97 -27.21 -22.29
C ASN A 20 -2.00 -26.65 -20.87
N ALA A 21 -1.23 -27.30 -19.99
CA ALA A 21 -0.66 -26.69 -18.80
C ALA A 21 0.19 -25.49 -19.26
N ALA A 22 -0.48 -24.35 -19.42
CA ALA A 22 0.14 -23.07 -19.61
C ALA A 22 1.04 -22.83 -18.40
N GLU A 23 2.33 -22.77 -18.70
CA GLU A 23 3.35 -22.05 -17.97
C GLU A 23 2.72 -21.02 -17.02
N SER A 24 2.70 -21.35 -15.72
CA SER A 24 2.79 -20.32 -14.69
C SER A 24 4.20 -19.74 -14.73
N SER A 25 4.49 -19.07 -15.84
CA SER A 25 5.39 -17.93 -15.86
C SER A 25 4.71 -16.92 -14.95
N LEU A 26 5.08 -16.96 -13.67
CA LEU A 26 4.97 -15.83 -12.76
C LEU A 26 5.76 -14.70 -13.42
N ARG A 27 5.10 -14.04 -14.38
CA ARG A 27 5.41 -12.69 -14.77
C ARG A 27 5.41 -11.93 -13.46
N SER A 28 6.60 -11.62 -12.99
CA SER A 28 6.87 -10.42 -12.22
C SER A 28 5.98 -9.35 -12.82
N LEU A 29 4.89 -9.02 -12.13
CA LEU A 29 4.16 -7.78 -12.37
C LEU A 29 5.13 -6.69 -11.90
N ASP A 30 6.13 -6.43 -12.74
CA ASP A 30 6.64 -5.11 -12.94
C ASP A 30 5.39 -4.27 -13.22
N TYR A 31 4.85 -3.68 -12.15
CA TYR A 31 3.93 -2.56 -12.20
C TYR A 31 4.72 -1.41 -12.82
N ASP A 32 5.00 -1.55 -14.12
CA ASP A 32 5.42 -0.47 -14.99
C ASP A 32 4.27 0.53 -14.98
N ASP A 33 4.51 1.62 -14.25
CA ASP A 33 4.27 3.00 -14.67
C ASP A 33 3.02 3.24 -15.53
N HIS A 34 1.89 2.61 -15.19
CA HIS A 34 0.67 2.75 -15.98
C HIS A 34 0.14 4.18 -15.83
N ASP A 35 0.02 4.83 -16.98
CA ASP A 35 -0.38 6.22 -17.27
C ASP A 35 -1.78 6.65 -16.77
N ASP A 36 -2.26 6.10 -15.65
CA ASP A 36 -3.57 6.48 -15.07
C ASP A 36 -3.51 7.85 -14.37
N TRP A 37 -2.36 8.27 -13.84
CA TRP A 37 -2.18 9.65 -13.36
C TRP A 37 -2.22 10.66 -14.53
N LEU A 38 -1.96 10.19 -15.76
CA LEU A 38 -2.08 10.97 -16.98
C LEU A 38 -3.55 11.27 -17.31
N TYR A 39 -4.52 10.47 -16.88
CA TYR A 39 -5.95 10.81 -17.00
C TYR A 39 -6.37 11.95 -16.06
N ALA A 40 -5.84 11.98 -14.83
CA ALA A 40 -6.06 13.09 -13.88
C ALA A 40 -5.39 14.41 -14.32
N THR A 41 -4.35 14.34 -15.16
CA THR A 41 -3.60 15.51 -15.66
C THR A 41 -3.94 15.91 -17.10
N ARG A 42 -4.51 15.01 -17.92
CA ARG A 42 -4.89 15.26 -19.33
C ARG A 42 -5.96 16.32 -19.48
N ARG A 43 -6.93 16.36 -18.56
CA ARG A 43 -7.65 17.60 -18.29
C ARG A 43 -6.81 18.28 -17.23
N LYS A 44 -6.33 19.49 -17.48
CA LYS A 44 -5.80 20.39 -16.44
C LYS A 44 -6.87 20.53 -15.38
N ASP A 45 -6.94 19.60 -14.45
CA ASP A 45 -7.99 19.58 -13.46
C ASP A 45 -7.73 20.79 -12.57
N LYS A 46 -8.46 21.86 -12.86
CA LYS A 46 -8.28 23.15 -12.21
C LYS A 46 -8.42 23.00 -10.69
N ARG A 47 -9.22 22.01 -10.27
CA ARG A 47 -9.39 21.66 -8.86
C ARG A 47 -8.11 21.05 -8.28
N LEU A 48 -7.52 20.04 -8.92
CA LEU A 48 -6.28 19.42 -8.46
C LEU A 48 -5.14 20.45 -8.39
N CYS A 49 -5.01 21.27 -9.44
CA CYS A 49 -4.04 22.36 -9.49
C CYS A 49 -4.24 23.35 -8.33
N ALA A 50 -5.48 23.82 -8.11
CA ALA A 50 -5.80 24.75 -7.01
C ALA A 50 -5.47 24.16 -5.64
N VAL A 51 -5.86 22.91 -5.38
CA VAL A 51 -5.57 22.21 -4.11
C VAL A 51 -4.06 22.10 -3.87
N LEU A 52 -3.28 21.76 -4.89
CA LEU A 52 -1.82 21.65 -4.75
C LEU A 52 -1.16 23.01 -4.51
N HIS A 53 -1.64 24.07 -5.18
CA HIS A 53 -1.18 25.43 -4.92
C HIS A 53 -1.52 25.88 -3.49
N ASP A 54 -2.72 25.60 -3.01
CA ASP A 54 -3.13 25.91 -1.63
C ASP A 54 -2.25 25.16 -0.62
N TYR A 55 -1.98 23.88 -0.84
CA TYR A 55 -1.09 23.09 0.02
C TYR A 55 0.35 23.60 -0.01
N SER A 56 0.83 24.01 -1.19
CA SER A 56 2.15 24.63 -1.33
C SER A 56 2.22 25.98 -0.60
N ASN A 57 1.16 26.79 -0.67
CA ASN A 57 1.07 28.08 0.03
C ASN A 57 1.00 27.93 1.55
N GLN A 58 0.31 26.88 2.03
CA GLN A 58 0.32 26.47 3.44
C GLN A 58 1.69 25.94 3.90
N GLY A 59 2.60 25.70 2.96
CA GLY A 59 3.96 25.26 3.26
C GLY A 59 4.09 23.78 3.64
N LEU A 60 3.08 22.97 3.29
CA LEU A 60 3.06 21.55 3.59
C LEU A 60 4.24 20.82 2.93
N SER A 61 4.78 19.81 3.61
CA SER A 61 5.71 18.85 3.03
C SER A 61 5.00 17.95 2.01
N TYR A 62 5.78 17.34 1.11
CA TYR A 62 5.17 16.41 0.14
C TYR A 62 4.49 15.20 0.81
N VAL A 63 4.89 14.84 2.04
CA VAL A 63 4.29 13.73 2.79
C VAL A 63 2.91 14.13 3.32
N GLU A 64 2.79 15.33 3.88
CA GLU A 64 1.48 15.87 4.29
C GLU A 64 0.53 15.98 3.10
N MET A 65 1.04 16.48 1.97
CA MET A 65 0.27 16.55 0.73
C MET A 65 -0.21 15.15 0.32
N LEU A 66 0.64 14.13 0.35
CA LEU A 66 0.28 12.75 0.02
C LEU A 66 -0.88 12.23 0.87
N HIS A 67 -0.93 12.61 2.15
CA HIS A 67 -1.98 12.19 3.07
C HIS A 67 -3.26 13.02 2.96
N LYS A 68 -3.17 14.32 2.62
CA LYS A 68 -4.33 15.21 2.48
C LYS A 68 -4.96 15.20 1.09
N LEU A 69 -4.23 14.81 0.05
CA LEU A 69 -4.75 14.76 -1.32
C LEU A 69 -5.96 13.81 -1.51
N PRO A 70 -5.95 12.58 -0.96
CA PRO A 70 -7.06 11.65 -1.13
C PRO A 70 -8.39 12.21 -0.61
N GLU A 71 -8.35 12.99 0.47
CA GLU A 71 -9.53 13.62 1.08
C GLU A 71 -10.07 14.78 0.20
N ALA A 72 -9.18 15.57 -0.40
CA ALA A 72 -9.58 16.77 -1.16
C ALA A 72 -9.93 16.49 -2.63
N ALA A 73 -9.25 15.54 -3.25
CA ALA A 73 -9.34 15.26 -4.68
C ALA A 73 -9.97 13.91 -5.02
N PHE A 74 -10.29 13.06 -4.03
CA PHE A 74 -10.80 11.69 -4.22
C PHE A 74 -9.92 10.81 -5.11
N VAL A 75 -8.62 11.14 -5.20
CA VAL A 75 -7.63 10.39 -5.97
C VAL A 75 -6.47 10.04 -5.06
N ASN A 76 -6.07 8.76 -5.10
CA ASN A 76 -4.97 8.25 -4.30
C ASN A 76 -3.69 8.28 -5.14
N PHE A 77 -2.69 9.03 -4.68
CA PHE A 77 -1.40 9.13 -5.36
C PHE A 77 -0.36 8.38 -4.55
N ASN A 78 0.57 7.71 -5.24
CA ASN A 78 1.80 7.24 -4.62
C ASN A 78 2.86 8.36 -4.62
N GLU A 79 3.94 8.18 -3.85
CA GLU A 79 4.98 9.19 -3.68
C GLU A 79 5.63 9.60 -5.02
N LYS A 80 5.84 8.63 -5.93
CA LYS A 80 6.41 8.90 -7.25
C LYS A 80 5.47 9.76 -8.09
N GLN A 81 4.18 9.44 -8.09
CA GLN A 81 3.15 10.18 -8.81
C GLN A 81 3.02 11.61 -8.27
N LEU A 82 2.98 11.81 -6.96
CA LEU A 82 2.93 13.16 -6.37
C LEU A 82 4.17 13.98 -6.75
N LYS A 83 5.37 13.39 -6.75
CA LYS A 83 6.59 14.08 -7.21
C LYS A 83 6.51 14.47 -8.68
N LYS A 84 6.02 13.58 -9.55
CA LYS A 84 5.77 13.88 -10.98
C LYS A 84 4.75 15.02 -11.11
N LEU A 85 3.69 15.02 -10.31
CA LEU A 85 2.61 16.02 -10.29
C LEU A 85 3.09 17.40 -9.86
N LEU A 86 3.82 17.49 -8.74
CA LEU A 86 4.40 18.75 -8.25
C LEU A 86 5.37 19.34 -9.27
N LYS A 87 6.19 18.49 -9.92
CA LYS A 87 7.06 18.93 -11.02
C LYS A 87 6.26 19.43 -12.22
N HIS A 88 5.17 18.76 -12.57
CA HIS A 88 4.31 19.15 -13.69
C HIS A 88 3.67 20.53 -13.48
N TYR A 89 3.22 20.84 -12.27
CA TYR A 89 2.63 22.14 -11.91
C TYR A 89 3.66 23.20 -11.48
N ASN A 90 4.97 22.90 -11.59
CA ASN A 90 6.06 23.77 -11.15
C ASN A 90 5.94 24.23 -9.69
N LEU A 91 5.50 23.32 -8.81
CA LEU A 91 5.35 23.55 -7.39
C LEU A 91 6.61 23.13 -6.62
N PRO A 92 7.01 23.89 -5.58
CA PRO A 92 8.18 23.55 -4.78
C PRO A 92 7.96 22.26 -3.99
N ILE A 93 8.92 21.33 -4.10
CA ILE A 93 8.92 20.11 -3.29
C ILE A 93 9.59 20.40 -1.95
N ARG A 94 8.78 20.62 -0.91
CA ARG A 94 9.27 20.77 0.46
C ARG A 94 9.57 19.40 1.05
N ARG A 95 10.80 19.23 1.52
CA ARG A 95 11.25 17.99 2.16
C ARG A 95 10.64 17.91 3.57
N PRO A 96 10.22 16.71 4.01
CA PRO A 96 9.81 16.49 5.39
C PRO A 96 10.99 16.75 6.32
N ALA A 97 10.69 17.05 7.58
CA ALA A 97 11.69 17.21 8.61
C ALA A 97 12.52 15.92 8.71
N ARG A 98 13.85 16.07 8.72
CA ARG A 98 14.76 14.95 9.00
C ARG A 98 14.90 14.87 10.52
N LEU A 99 14.38 13.79 11.08
CA LEU A 99 14.60 13.44 12.47
C LEU A 99 15.93 12.70 12.61
N SER A 100 16.58 12.86 13.76
CA SER A 100 17.62 11.94 14.22
C SER A 100 17.05 10.55 14.45
N ASP A 101 17.93 9.55 14.58
CA ASP A 101 17.51 8.19 14.89
C ASP A 101 16.80 8.11 16.25
N GLU A 102 17.30 8.84 17.25
CA GLU A 102 16.71 8.90 18.59
C GLU A 102 15.32 9.53 18.58
N GLU A 103 15.14 10.66 17.88
CA GLU A 103 13.83 11.29 17.71
C GLU A 103 12.86 10.38 16.94
N SER A 104 13.35 9.66 15.93
CA SER A 104 12.55 8.71 15.16
C SER A 104 12.02 7.58 16.05
N VAL A 105 12.88 7.05 16.93
CA VAL A 105 12.49 6.04 17.93
C VAL A 105 11.45 6.61 18.88
N GLN A 106 11.68 7.79 19.46
CA GLN A 106 10.75 8.42 20.40
C GLN A 106 9.39 8.68 19.77
N CYS A 107 9.34 9.22 18.54
CA CYS A 107 8.08 9.45 17.83
C CYS A 107 7.31 8.14 17.60
N VAL A 108 7.98 7.07 17.16
CA VAL A 108 7.32 5.79 16.91
C VAL A 108 6.80 5.14 18.20
N LEU A 109 7.61 5.14 19.26
CA LEU A 109 7.23 4.56 20.55
C LEU A 109 6.11 5.35 21.22
N SER A 110 6.18 6.68 21.21
CA SER A 110 5.12 7.52 21.77
C SER A 110 3.76 7.29 21.10
N LEU A 111 3.74 7.00 19.79
CA LEU A 111 2.52 6.63 19.09
C LEU A 111 2.09 5.20 19.42
N ALA A 112 3.02 4.25 19.50
CA ALA A 112 2.71 2.87 19.87
C ALA A 112 2.14 2.77 21.31
N ASP A 113 2.60 3.62 22.23
CA ASP A 113 2.15 3.66 23.62
C ASP A 113 0.71 4.21 23.76
N GLN A 114 0.22 5.01 22.80
CA GLN A 114 -1.15 5.54 22.83
C GLN A 114 -2.22 4.48 22.59
N ASP A 115 -1.91 3.50 21.74
CA ASP A 115 -2.77 2.35 21.46
C ASP A 115 -1.87 1.21 21.03
N GLU A 116 -1.75 0.22 21.91
CA GLU A 116 -0.98 -0.99 21.67
C GLU A 116 -1.29 -1.54 20.28
N LYS A 117 -2.55 -1.56 19.83
CA LYS A 117 -2.95 -2.19 18.57
C LYS A 117 -2.57 -1.39 17.32
N LEU A 118 -1.84 -0.29 17.44
CA LEU A 118 -1.39 0.51 16.31
C LEU A 118 -0.35 -0.23 15.47
N GLY A 119 -0.80 -0.77 14.34
CA GLY A 119 0.08 -1.35 13.34
C GLY A 119 0.93 -0.30 12.62
N VAL A 120 2.05 -0.75 12.04
CA VAL A 120 3.03 0.04 11.26
C VAL A 120 2.37 1.03 10.29
N ASN A 121 1.34 0.59 9.55
CA ASN A 121 0.66 1.43 8.57
C ASN A 121 -0.10 2.61 9.21
N ARG A 122 -0.62 2.44 10.42
CA ARG A 122 -1.37 3.49 11.12
C ARG A 122 -0.42 4.50 11.74
N ILE A 123 0.66 4.05 12.37
CA ILE A 123 1.76 4.91 12.85
C ILE A 123 2.32 5.73 11.69
N TRP A 124 2.63 5.09 10.56
CA TRP A 124 3.11 5.77 9.36
C TRP A 124 2.16 6.86 8.87
N LYS A 125 0.85 6.60 8.86
CA LYS A 125 -0.17 7.59 8.47
C LYS A 125 -0.26 8.74 9.46
N MET A 126 -0.13 8.48 10.76
CA MET A 126 -0.17 9.52 11.79
C MET A 126 1.04 10.44 11.67
N LEU A 127 2.25 9.88 11.62
CA LEU A 127 3.48 10.66 11.40
C LEU A 127 3.42 11.47 10.10
N GLY A 128 2.88 10.90 9.03
CA GLY A 128 2.72 11.61 7.76
C GLY A 128 1.73 12.78 7.79
N LYS A 129 0.74 12.76 8.68
CA LYS A 129 -0.15 13.92 8.93
C LYS A 129 0.58 15.06 9.64
N ASP A 130 1.58 14.74 10.44
CA ASP A 130 2.41 15.69 11.16
C ASP A 130 3.63 16.16 10.32
N GLY A 131 3.72 15.74 9.04
CA GLY A 131 4.85 16.08 8.17
C GLY A 131 6.16 15.37 8.48
N ILE A 132 6.08 14.33 9.32
CA ILE A 132 7.22 13.49 9.69
C ILE A 132 7.28 12.30 8.74
N TYR A 133 8.44 12.10 8.12
CA TYR A 133 8.70 10.94 7.29
C TYR A 133 9.59 9.94 8.01
N ILE A 134 9.01 8.80 8.37
CA ILE A 134 9.75 7.61 8.77
C ILE A 134 9.29 6.47 7.86
N SER A 135 10.23 5.73 7.26
CA SER A 135 9.85 4.63 6.37
C SER A 135 9.11 3.53 7.15
N ARG A 136 8.14 2.87 6.51
CA ARG A 136 7.42 1.74 7.15
C ARG A 136 8.37 0.64 7.62
N TYR A 137 9.45 0.41 6.86
CA TYR A 137 10.51 -0.51 7.23
C TYR A 137 11.19 -0.08 8.54
N ARG A 138 11.58 1.20 8.67
CA ARG A 138 12.20 1.71 9.89
C ARG A 138 11.26 1.67 11.08
N ILE A 139 9.97 2.02 10.89
CA ILE A 139 8.95 1.86 11.94
C ILE A 139 8.87 0.41 12.40
N ARG A 140 8.84 -0.55 11.47
CA ARG A 140 8.85 -1.99 11.80
C ARG A 140 10.10 -2.37 12.59
N GLN A 141 11.29 -1.92 12.18
CA GLN A 141 12.54 -2.19 12.89
C GLN A 141 12.50 -1.67 14.32
N ILE A 142 12.07 -0.42 14.52
CA ILE A 142 11.93 0.18 15.85
C ILE A 142 10.98 -0.64 16.73
N LEU A 143 9.81 -1.03 16.19
CA LEU A 143 8.88 -1.84 16.98
C LEU A 143 9.43 -3.24 17.31
N LEU A 144 10.23 -3.85 16.42
CA LEU A 144 10.85 -5.15 16.68
C LEU A 144 11.96 -5.07 17.73
N GLU A 145 12.73 -3.99 17.70
CA GLU A 145 13.86 -3.76 18.61
C GLU A 145 13.41 -3.41 20.03
N TYR A 146 12.37 -2.56 20.17
CA TYR A 146 11.95 -2.00 21.45
C TYR A 146 10.66 -2.62 22.02
N ARG A 147 9.85 -3.29 21.19
CA ARG A 147 8.58 -3.94 21.58
C ARG A 147 8.42 -5.34 20.97
N PRO A 148 9.38 -6.27 21.18
CA PRO A 148 9.37 -7.58 20.53
C PRO A 148 8.14 -8.43 20.92
N GLU A 149 7.75 -8.41 22.19
CA GLU A 149 6.66 -9.24 22.74
C GLU A 149 5.30 -8.88 22.13
N GLU A 150 5.04 -7.60 21.95
CA GLU A 150 3.81 -7.08 21.33
C GLU A 150 3.76 -7.36 19.82
N ASN A 151 4.92 -7.45 19.17
CA ASN A 151 5.01 -7.74 17.74
C ASN A 151 4.75 -9.22 17.43
N GLU A 152 5.15 -10.15 18.29
CA GLU A 152 4.89 -11.58 18.11
C GLU A 152 3.39 -11.92 18.12
N ALA A 153 2.61 -11.19 18.93
CA ALA A 153 1.15 -11.32 18.93
C ALA A 153 0.47 -10.73 17.68
N ARG A 154 1.13 -9.80 16.96
CA ARG A 154 0.58 -9.03 15.82
C ARG A 154 1.04 -9.51 14.45
N LEU A 155 2.22 -10.12 14.39
CA LEU A 155 2.81 -10.71 13.18
C LEU A 155 2.92 -12.22 13.42
N PRO A 156 1.92 -13.05 13.01
CA PRO A 156 2.13 -14.49 12.97
C PRO A 156 3.36 -14.71 12.11
N ARG A 157 4.41 -15.25 12.73
CA ARG A 157 5.74 -15.41 12.14
C ARG A 157 5.57 -15.87 10.69
N PHE A 158 5.98 -15.04 9.73
CA PHE A 158 6.49 -15.57 8.47
C PHE A 158 7.69 -16.40 8.90
N ARG A 159 7.45 -17.68 9.19
CA ARG A 159 8.49 -18.68 9.33
C ARG A 159 9.21 -18.62 7.99
N TYR A 160 10.40 -18.04 7.97
CA TYR A 160 11.40 -18.50 7.05
C TYR A 160 11.51 -19.99 7.34
N ALA A 161 10.96 -20.81 6.45
CA ALA A 161 11.27 -22.22 6.42
C ALA A 161 12.77 -22.25 6.10
N GLU A 162 13.58 -22.46 7.13
CA GLU A 162 14.90 -23.05 6.95
C GLU A 162 14.65 -24.50 6.51
N ASP A 163 14.78 -24.73 5.20
CA ASP A 163 15.16 -26.00 4.59
C ASP A 163 16.08 -25.67 3.40
#